data_AF-A0AAP8HVZ1-F1
#
_entry.id   AF-A0AAP8HVZ1-F1
#
_cell.length_a   1.000
_cell.length_b   1.000
_cell.length_c   1.000
_cell.angle_alpha   90.00
_cell.angle_beta   90.00
_cell.angle_gamma   90.00
#
_symmetry.space_group_name_H-M   'P 1'
#
loop_
_entity.id
_entity.type
_entity.pdbx_description
1 polymer ?
#
loop_
_entity_poly.entity_id
_entity_poly.type
_entity_poly.pdbx_seq_one_letter_code
_entity_poly.pdbx_strand_id
1 'polypeptide(L)'
;LIDAVREPFQVDGHTVPVSVSIGIARATAQEAGADHLLRYADMALYEAKRNGRNCLAFFKPEMEAAALKRHEMEMDLRQAILSQQLQLYYQPIKDVTHVRTVGREALMRWQHPVKGLIMPND
;
A
#
# COMPACT_ATOMS: atom_id res chain seq x y z
N LEU A 1 25.02 -0.56 -4.74
CA LEU A 1 24.20 0.65 -5.04
C LEU A 1 23.49 1.16 -3.79
N ILE A 2 22.60 0.41 -3.14
CA ILE A 2 21.89 0.88 -1.93
C ILE A 2 22.87 1.35 -0.84
N ASP A 3 23.87 0.54 -0.50
CA ASP A 3 24.89 0.94 0.49
C ASP A 3 25.75 2.12 0.03
N ALA A 4 25.97 2.28 -1.27
CA ALA A 4 26.78 3.37 -1.82
C ALA A 4 26.08 4.74 -1.71
N VAL A 5 24.75 4.79 -1.58
CA VAL A 5 23.97 6.03 -1.39
C VAL A 5 23.64 6.28 0.09
N ARG A 6 24.11 5.40 0.99
CA ARG A 6 23.76 5.45 2.41
C ARG A 6 24.55 6.50 3.18
N GLU A 7 25.70 6.91 2.66
CA GLU A 7 26.46 8.02 3.23
C GLU A 7 25.68 9.34 3.05
N PRO A 8 25.49 10.14 4.12
CA PRO A 8 24.78 11.40 4.02
C PRO A 8 25.49 12.39 3.09
N PHE A 9 24.71 13.12 2.31
CA PHE A 9 25.24 14.15 1.41
C PHE A 9 25.44 15.47 2.14
N GLN A 10 26.48 16.22 1.77
CA GLN A 10 26.68 17.60 2.21
C GLN A 10 26.08 18.55 1.18
N VAL A 11 25.06 19.32 1.57
CA VAL A 11 24.37 20.30 0.71
C VAL A 11 24.26 21.61 1.48
N ASP A 12 24.89 22.68 0.99
CA ASP A 12 24.91 24.00 1.62
C ASP A 12 25.33 23.99 3.11
N GLY A 13 26.26 23.10 3.48
CA GLY A 13 26.72 22.93 4.86
C GLY A 13 25.78 22.10 5.75
N HIS A 14 24.71 21.53 5.19
CA HIS A 14 23.80 20.62 5.87
C HIS A 14 24.05 19.16 5.49
N THR A 15 24.00 18.29 6.50
CA THR A 15 24.04 16.84 6.33
C THR A 15 22.66 16.30 6.00
N VAL A 16 22.47 15.79 4.79
CA VAL A 16 21.19 15.28 4.29
C VAL A 16 21.25 13.75 4.14
N PRO A 17 20.54 12.97 4.99
CA PRO A 17 20.44 11.54 4.79
C PRO A 17 19.54 11.23 3.59
N VAL A 18 20.00 10.35 2.71
CA VAL A 18 19.25 9.89 1.53
C VAL A 18 19.12 8.37 1.59
N SER A 19 18.04 7.84 1.02
CA SER A 19 17.86 6.41 0.81
C SER A 19 17.38 6.16 -0.61
N VAL A 20 17.64 4.97 -1.14
CA VAL A 20 17.23 4.59 -2.49
C VAL A 20 16.42 3.30 -2.44
N SER A 21 15.34 3.26 -3.20
CA SER A 21 14.59 2.03 -3.48
C SER A 21 14.80 1.67 -4.95
N ILE A 22 14.97 0.39 -5.27
CA ILE A 22 15.33 -0.05 -6.62
C ILE A 22 14.33 -1.09 -7.12
N GLY A 23 13.74 -0.83 -8.30
CA GLY A 23 12.93 -1.82 -9.01
C GLY A 23 13.74 -2.47 -10.14
N ILE A 24 13.66 -3.79 -10.26
CA ILE A 24 14.41 -4.55 -11.26
C ILE A 24 13.44 -5.36 -12.11
N ALA A 25 13.44 -5.14 -13.42
CA ALA A 25 12.78 -6.00 -14.39
C ALA A 25 13.83 -6.66 -15.29
N ARG A 26 13.56 -7.91 -15.69
CA ARG A 26 14.45 -8.67 -16.58
C ARG A 26 13.69 -9.03 -17.85
N ALA A 27 14.26 -8.67 -18.99
CA ALA A 27 13.74 -9.08 -20.28
C ALA A 27 13.78 -10.62 -20.40
N THR A 28 12.67 -11.19 -20.83
CA THR A 28 12.59 -12.57 -21.30
C THR A 28 12.49 -12.55 -22.83
N ALA A 29 12.86 -13.64 -23.50
CA ALA A 29 12.85 -13.70 -24.97
C ALA A 29 11.45 -13.44 -25.59
N GLN A 30 10.39 -13.56 -24.80
CA GLN A 30 8.99 -13.37 -25.21
C GLN A 30 8.41 -11.98 -24.84
N GLU A 31 9.13 -11.15 -24.08
CA GLU A 31 8.59 -9.89 -23.50
C GLU A 31 9.56 -8.71 -23.71
N ALA A 32 9.95 -8.47 -24.97
CA ALA A 32 11.04 -7.56 -25.33
C ALA A 32 10.61 -6.11 -25.65
N GLY A 33 9.43 -5.67 -25.21
CA GLY A 33 9.01 -4.27 -25.37
C GLY A 33 9.68 -3.37 -24.34
N ALA A 34 10.39 -2.32 -24.76
CA ALA A 34 11.03 -1.36 -23.85
C ALA A 34 10.03 -0.74 -22.86
N ASP A 35 8.84 -0.37 -23.34
CA ASP A 35 7.77 0.20 -22.50
C ASP A 35 7.27 -0.80 -21.44
N HIS A 36 7.16 -2.09 -21.80
CA HIS A 36 6.78 -3.13 -20.85
C HIS A 36 7.83 -3.30 -19.75
N LEU A 37 9.11 -3.32 -20.11
CA LEU A 37 10.19 -3.44 -19.13
C LEU A 37 10.29 -2.23 -18.20
N LEU A 38 10.07 -1.02 -18.71
CA LEU A 38 10.00 0.19 -17.89
C LEU A 38 8.83 0.11 -16.91
N ARG A 39 7.65 -0.28 -17.38
CA ARG A 39 6.46 -0.48 -16.54
C ARG A 39 6.70 -1.53 -15.44
N TYR A 40 7.32 -2.65 -15.78
CA TYR A 40 7.66 -3.72 -14.83
C TYR A 40 8.70 -3.27 -13.81
N ALA A 41 9.71 -2.51 -14.22
CA ALA A 41 10.71 -1.95 -13.32
C ALA A 41 10.07 -0.95 -12.35
N ASP A 42 9.14 -0.12 -12.81
CA ASP A 42 8.42 0.83 -11.95
C ASP A 42 7.48 0.12 -10.96
N MET A 43 6.77 -0.93 -11.40
CA MET A 43 5.97 -1.78 -10.50
C MET A 43 6.83 -2.39 -9.38
N ALA A 44 8.01 -2.93 -9.74
CA ALA A 44 8.95 -3.46 -8.77
C ALA A 44 9.50 -2.35 -7.84
N LEU A 45 9.75 -1.15 -8.35
CA LEU A 45 10.18 0.00 -7.55
C LEU A 45 9.12 0.39 -6.52
N TYR A 46 7.84 0.38 -6.92
CA TYR A 46 6.74 0.67 -6.01
C TYR A 46 6.64 -0.38 -4.91
N GLU A 47 6.84 -1.65 -5.23
CA GLU A 47 6.87 -2.72 -4.23
C GLU A 47 8.03 -2.55 -3.24
N ALA A 48 9.23 -2.18 -3.72
CA ALA A 48 10.35 -1.83 -2.84
C ALA A 48 10.01 -0.66 -1.89
N LYS A 49 9.30 0.37 -2.39
CA LYS A 49 8.84 1.48 -1.54
C LYS A 49 7.84 1.04 -0.47
N ARG A 50 6.96 0.07 -0.78
CA ARG A 50 6.00 -0.49 0.19
C ARG A 50 6.66 -1.36 1.24
N ASN A 51 7.67 -2.15 0.87
CA ASN A 51 8.38 -3.07 1.76
C ASN A 51 9.41 -2.39 2.68
N GLY A 52 9.13 -1.17 3.12
CA GLY A 52 9.96 -0.43 4.08
C GLY A 52 11.01 0.50 3.47
N ARG A 53 11.06 0.65 2.13
CA ARG A 53 12.07 1.44 1.40
C ARG A 53 13.49 0.91 1.66
N ASN A 54 14.51 1.60 1.11
CA ASN A 54 15.92 1.24 1.26
C ASN A 54 16.24 -0.22 0.86
N CYS A 55 15.50 -0.75 -0.11
CA CYS A 55 15.59 -2.12 -0.56
C CYS A 55 15.41 -2.20 -2.08
N LEU A 56 15.63 -3.38 -2.61
CA LEU A 56 15.35 -3.70 -4.00
C LEU A 56 14.21 -4.71 -4.07
N ALA A 57 13.45 -4.66 -5.17
CA ALA A 57 12.50 -5.69 -5.51
C ALA A 57 12.64 -6.05 -6.98
N PHE A 58 12.45 -7.33 -7.28
CA PHE A 58 12.33 -7.83 -8.64
C PHE A 58 10.88 -7.86 -9.05
N PHE A 59 10.60 -7.50 -10.30
CA PHE A 59 9.28 -7.68 -10.87
C PHE A 59 8.86 -9.14 -10.78
N LYS A 60 7.61 -9.34 -10.38
CA LYS A 60 6.91 -10.62 -10.45
C LYS A 60 5.52 -10.38 -11.04
N PRO A 61 4.98 -11.29 -11.87
CA PRO A 61 3.66 -11.12 -12.49
C PRO A 61 2.53 -10.82 -11.49
N GLU A 62 2.63 -11.35 -10.26
CA GLU A 62 1.64 -11.11 -9.21
C GLU A 62 1.56 -9.64 -8.78
N MET A 63 2.62 -8.85 -9.02
CA MET A 63 2.63 -7.40 -8.75
C MET A 63 1.66 -6.64 -9.65
N GLU A 64 1.50 -7.06 -10.91
CA GLU A 64 0.55 -6.46 -11.84
C GLU A 64 -0.89 -6.73 -11.39
N ALA A 65 -1.20 -7.99 -11.05
CA ALA A 65 -2.51 -8.37 -10.51
C ALA A 65 -2.83 -7.63 -9.20
N ALA A 66 -1.85 -7.51 -8.30
CA ALA A 66 -2.01 -6.78 -7.04
C ALA A 66 -2.21 -5.27 -7.26
N ALA A 67 -1.52 -4.67 -8.23
CA ALA A 67 -1.69 -3.27 -8.61
C ALA A 67 -3.09 -3.02 -9.17
N LEU A 68 -3.58 -3.89 -10.06
CA LEU A 68 -4.92 -3.78 -10.62
C LEU A 68 -5.99 -3.91 -9.53
N LYS A 69 -5.90 -4.93 -8.66
CA LYS A 69 -6.83 -5.12 -7.54
C LYS A 69 -6.86 -3.91 -6.60
N ARG A 70 -5.71 -3.28 -6.34
CA ARG A 70 -5.63 -2.06 -5.53
C ARG A 70 -6.30 -0.89 -6.23
N HIS A 71 -6.03 -0.70 -7.51
CA HIS A 71 -6.64 0.36 -8.29
C HIS A 71 -8.17 0.25 -8.31
N GLU A 72 -8.70 -0.95 -8.55
CA GLU A 72 -10.13 -1.23 -8.45
C GLU A 72 -10.68 -0.89 -7.06
N MET A 73 -10.01 -1.34 -5.99
CA MET A 73 -10.44 -1.05 -4.62
C MET A 73 -10.44 0.46 -4.32
N GLU A 74 -9.45 1.21 -4.81
CA GLU A 74 -9.40 2.67 -4.65
C GLU A 74 -10.56 3.37 -5.38
N MET A 75 -10.88 2.92 -6.60
CA MET A 75 -12.04 3.45 -7.34
C MET A 75 -13.35 3.14 -6.61
N ASP A 76 -13.51 1.89 -6.19
CA ASP A 76 -14.67 1.44 -5.42
C ASP A 76 -14.83 2.26 -4.12
N LEU A 77 -13.73 2.53 -3.41
CA LEU A 77 -13.76 3.29 -2.14
C LEU A 77 -14.12 4.76 -2.37
N ARG A 78 -13.62 5.37 -3.45
CA ARG A 78 -14.04 6.73 -3.84
C ARG A 78 -15.54 6.78 -4.08
N GLN A 79 -16.07 5.78 -4.77
CA GLN A 79 -17.52 5.68 -5.01
C GLN A 79 -18.30 5.40 -3.71
N ALA A 80 -17.75 4.58 -2.81
CA ALA A 80 -18.37 4.24 -1.53
C ALA A 80 -18.68 5.46 -0.67
N ILE A 81 -17.79 6.46 -0.68
CA ILE A 81 -17.98 7.74 0.02
C ILE A 81 -19.18 8.49 -0.57
N LEU A 82 -19.28 8.57 -1.90
CA LEU A 82 -20.36 9.27 -2.59
C LEU A 82 -21.71 8.55 -2.45
N SER A 83 -21.69 7.22 -2.39
CA SER A 83 -22.88 6.36 -2.35
C SER A 83 -23.26 5.87 -0.95
N GLN A 84 -22.71 6.47 0.11
CA GLN A 84 -23.03 6.15 1.52
C GLN A 84 -22.89 4.67 1.88
N GLN A 85 -21.88 4.00 1.32
CA GLN A 85 -21.62 2.58 1.56
C GLN A 85 -20.78 2.34 2.84
N LEU A 86 -20.25 3.40 3.44
CA LEU A 86 -19.47 3.37 4.68
C LEU A 86 -20.39 3.56 5.89
N GLN A 87 -20.31 2.66 6.86
CA GLN A 87 -21.16 2.63 8.05
C GLN A 87 -20.32 2.49 9.33
N LEU A 88 -20.82 3.06 10.43
CA LEU A 88 -20.21 2.91 11.75
C LEU A 88 -20.89 1.80 12.54
N TYR A 89 -20.08 0.86 13.00
CA TYR A 89 -20.45 -0.16 13.97
C TYR A 89 -19.95 0.29 15.35
N TYR A 90 -20.61 -0.11 16.43
CA TYR A 90 -20.25 0.34 17.77
C TYR A 90 -19.91 -0.83 18.68
N GLN A 91 -18.66 -0.92 19.11
CA GLN A 91 -18.20 -1.94 20.05
C GLN A 91 -18.21 -1.39 21.48
N PRO A 92 -18.90 -2.02 22.44
CA PRO A 92 -18.94 -1.54 23.82
C PRO A 92 -17.61 -1.76 24.54
N ILE A 93 -17.16 -0.74 25.27
CA ILE A 93 -15.99 -0.79 26.16
C ILE A 93 -16.50 -1.03 27.57
N LYS A 94 -16.01 -2.08 28.24
CA LYS A 94 -16.45 -2.48 29.58
C LYS A 94 -15.40 -2.18 30.63
N ASP A 95 -15.85 -1.67 31.77
CA ASP A 95 -15.11 -1.67 33.03
C ASP A 95 -15.06 -3.11 33.55
N VAL A 96 -13.86 -3.65 33.71
CA VAL A 96 -13.65 -5.05 34.12
C VAL A 96 -14.02 -5.27 35.59
N THR A 97 -13.84 -4.25 36.43
CA THR A 97 -14.11 -4.32 37.87
C THR A 97 -15.60 -4.32 38.16
N HIS A 98 -16.37 -3.47 37.47
CA HIS A 98 -17.82 -3.30 37.72
C HIS A 98 -18.72 -3.93 36.65
N VAL A 99 -18.12 -4.55 35.62
CA VAL A 99 -18.81 -5.22 34.49
C VAL A 99 -19.84 -4.31 33.81
N ARG A 100 -19.59 -3.00 33.81
CA ARG A 100 -20.48 -1.98 33.21
C ARG A 100 -19.89 -1.42 31.93
N THR A 101 -20.74 -1.05 30.98
CA THR A 101 -20.30 -0.34 29.78
C THR A 101 -19.94 1.09 30.14
N VAL A 102 -18.70 1.51 29.83
CA VAL A 102 -18.19 2.86 30.09
C VAL A 102 -18.03 3.70 28.82
N GLY A 103 -18.16 3.09 27.65
CA GLY A 103 -18.08 3.79 26.38
C GLY A 103 -18.36 2.86 25.20
N ARG A 104 -18.22 3.41 23.99
CA ARG A 104 -18.30 2.65 22.73
C ARG A 104 -17.24 3.16 21.77
N GLU A 105 -16.56 2.24 21.10
CA GLU A 105 -15.67 2.53 19.99
C GLU A 105 -16.49 2.50 18.68
N ALA A 106 -16.35 3.54 17.86
CA ALA A 106 -16.95 3.62 16.54
C ALA A 106 -16.00 3.03 15.50
N LEU A 107 -16.41 1.95 14.86
CA LEU A 107 -15.61 1.15 13.95
C LEU A 107 -16.19 1.24 12.53
N MET A 108 -15.41 1.77 11.60
CA MET A 108 -15.82 1.88 10.20
C MET A 108 -15.99 0.49 9.56
N ARG A 109 -17.03 0.33 8.75
CA ARG A 109 -17.32 -0.86 7.95
C ARG A 109 -17.79 -0.42 6.58
N TRP A 110 -17.42 -1.18 5.55
CA TRP A 110 -17.86 -0.89 4.19
C TRP A 110 -18.80 -1.97 3.68
N GLN A 111 -20.05 -1.60 3.42
CA GLN A 111 -21.01 -2.44 2.71
C GLN A 111 -20.87 -2.26 1.20
N HIS A 112 -19.95 -3.03 0.60
CA HIS A 112 -19.74 -3.00 -0.84
C HIS A 112 -20.85 -3.77 -1.56
N PRO A 113 -21.46 -3.22 -2.64
CA PRO A 113 -22.62 -3.84 -3.31
C PRO A 113 -22.34 -5.23 -3.89
N VAL A 114 -21.14 -5.44 -4.44
CA VAL A 114 -20.71 -6.75 -5.00
C VAL A 114 -19.89 -7.59 -4.02
N LYS A 115 -18.89 -7.00 -3.35
CA LYS A 115 -17.92 -7.71 -2.47
C LYS A 115 -18.47 -7.98 -1.06
N GLY A 116 -19.64 -7.45 -0.71
CA GLY A 116 -20.23 -7.60 0.62
C GLY A 116 -19.57 -6.72 1.68
N LEU A 117 -19.59 -7.18 2.93
CA LEU A 117 -18.99 -6.45 4.05
C LEU A 117 -17.46 -6.56 4.02
N ILE A 118 -16.79 -5.43 3.79
CA ILE A 118 -15.32 -5.32 3.83
C ILE A 118 -14.91 -4.73 5.17
N MET A 119 -13.98 -5.39 5.87
CA MET A 119 -13.44 -4.93 7.15
C MET A 119 -12.24 -3.99 6.91
N PRO A 120 -11.92 -3.06 7.84
CA PRO A 120 -10.82 -2.11 7.65
C PRO A 120 -9.41 -2.70 7.40
N ASN A 121 -9.21 -3.99 7.71
CA ASN A 121 -7.93 -4.69 7.57
C ASN A 121 -7.88 -5.63 6.34
N ASP A 122 -8.97 -5.69 5.56
CA ASP A 122 -9.05 -6.49 4.32
C ASP A 122 -8.58 -5.67 3.10
#